data_AF-A0A954A4Y0-F1
#
_entry.id   AF-A0A954A4Y0-F1
#
_cell.length_a   1.000
_cell.length_b   1.000
_cell.length_c   1.000
_cell.angle_alpha   90.00
_cell.angle_beta   90.00
_cell.angle_gamma   90.00
#
_symmetry.space_group_name_H-M   'P 1'
#
loop_
_entity.id
_entity.type
_entity.pdbx_description
1 polymer ?
#
loop_
_entity_poly.entity_id
_entity_poly.type
_entity_poly.pdbx_seq_one_letter_code
_entity_poly.pdbx_strand_id
1 'polypeptide(L)' 'VRTKLTIASGSLEFRELFDVRLGRRNLIAYFLAVLELAKVRMIRVNQPDAYSEIRITLAEMTA' A
#
# COMPACT_ATOMS: atom_id res chain seq x y z
N VAL A 1 7.32 -10.05 11.05
CA VAL A 1 7.95 -9.32 9.93
C VAL A 1 7.66 -7.84 10.13
N ARG A 2 8.68 -7.00 10.22
CA ARG A 2 8.53 -5.55 10.41
C ARG A 2 8.75 -4.89 9.04
N THR A 3 7.68 -4.60 8.33
CA THR A 3 7.77 -3.98 6.99
C THR A 3 7.58 -2.48 7.15
N LYS A 4 8.58 -1.68 6.74
CA LYS A 4 8.55 -0.21 6.81
C LYS A 4 8.05 0.33 5.47
N LEU A 5 6.89 0.98 5.46
CA LEU A 5 6.39 1.70 4.30
C LEU A 5 7.26 2.96 4.09
N THR A 6 7.96 3.04 2.96
CA THR A 6 8.75 4.22 2.56
C THR A 6 8.32 4.64 1.17
N ILE A 7 7.87 5.89 1.00
CA ILE A 7 7.45 6.45 -0.29
C ILE A 7 8.50 7.49 -0.69
N ALA A 8 9.39 7.12 -1.62
CA ALA A 8 10.54 7.96 -2.00
C ALA A 8 10.21 9.00 -3.08
N SER A 9 9.22 8.73 -3.94
CA SER A 9 8.92 9.49 -5.17
C SER A 9 7.49 10.06 -5.19
N GLY A 10 6.91 10.31 -4.01
CA GLY A 10 5.54 10.82 -3.87
C GLY A 10 4.43 9.79 -4.09
N SER A 11 4.72 8.67 -4.76
CA SER A 11 3.82 7.51 -4.87
C SER A 11 4.60 6.18 -4.87
N LEU A 12 3.92 5.09 -4.53
CA LEU A 12 4.44 3.73 -4.52
C LEU A 12 3.37 2.77 -5.05
N GLU A 13 3.75 1.77 -5.84
CA GLU A 13 2.83 0.72 -6.27
C GLU A 13 2.75 -0.40 -5.25
N PHE A 14 1.56 -0.98 -5.05
CA PHE A 14 1.35 -2.05 -4.08
C PHE A 14 2.30 -3.25 -4.30
N ARG A 15 2.62 -3.59 -5.55
CA ARG A 15 3.54 -4.67 -5.88
C ARG A 15 4.96 -4.45 -5.34
N GLU A 16 5.36 -3.20 -5.14
CA GLU A 16 6.67 -2.84 -4.58
C GLU A 16 6.73 -3.08 -3.06
N LEU A 17 5.58 -3.23 -2.38
CA LEU A 17 5.50 -3.58 -0.97
C LEU A 17 5.65 -5.08 -0.70
N PHE A 18 5.47 -5.90 -1.74
CA PHE A 18 5.38 -7.34 -1.62
C PHE A 18 6.55 -8.04 -2.30
N ASP A 19 7.28 -8.85 -1.54
CA ASP A 19 8.23 -9.81 -2.08
C ASP A 19 7.51 -11.12 -2.40
N VAL A 20 7.49 -11.51 -3.69
CA VAL A 20 6.81 -12.72 -4.19
C VAL A 20 7.24 -13.99 -3.47
N ARG A 21 8.48 -14.03 -2.95
CA ARG A 21 9.03 -15.16 -2.20
C ARG A 21 8.32 -15.39 -0.87
N LEU A 22 7.62 -14.37 -0.35
CA LEU A 22 6.84 -14.47 0.89
C LEU A 22 5.47 -15.15 0.70
N GLY A 23 5.04 -15.36 -0.55
CA GLY A 23 3.85 -16.13 -0.90
C GLY A 23 2.50 -15.47 -0.58
N ARG A 24 1.41 -16.15 -0.96
CA ARG A 24 0.03 -15.62 -0.97
C ARG A 24 -0.46 -15.10 0.38
N ARG A 25 -0.09 -15.75 1.48
CA ARG A 25 -0.53 -15.34 2.84
C ARG A 25 0.00 -13.95 3.19
N ASN A 26 1.26 -13.65 2.85
CA ASN A 26 1.84 -12.34 3.09
C ASN A 26 1.28 -11.27 2.15
N LEU A 27 0.98 -11.63 0.90
CA LEU A 27 0.28 -10.73 -0.02
C LEU A 27 -1.06 -10.27 0.55
N ILE A 28 -1.88 -11.22 1.04
CA ILE A 28 -3.17 -10.89 1.66
C ILE A 28 -2.97 -10.02 2.91
N ALA A 29 -1.98 -10.35 3.75
CA ALA A 29 -1.69 -9.56 4.94
C ALA A 29 -1.27 -8.12 4.62
N TYR A 30 -0.43 -7.92 3.59
CA TYR A 30 -0.02 -6.60 3.13
C TYR A 30 -1.17 -5.83 2.51
N PHE A 31 -2.05 -6.50 1.75
CA PHE A 31 -3.24 -5.89 1.20
C PHE A 31 -4.17 -5.38 2.30
N LEU A 32 -4.44 -6.21 3.32
CA LEU A 32 -5.21 -5.81 4.49
C LEU A 32 -4.55 -4.66 5.25
N ALA A 33 -3.22 -4.67 5.41
CA ALA A 33 -2.50 -3.57 6.06
C ALA A 33 -2.67 -2.23 5.31
N VAL A 34 -2.67 -2.26 3.97
CA VAL A 34 -2.95 -1.06 3.15
C VAL A 34 -4.38 -0.58 3.35
N LEU A 35 -5.37 -1.47 3.41
CA LEU A 35 -6.76 -1.09 3.73
C LEU A 35 -6.88 -0.46 5.11
N GLU A 36 -6.20 -1.02 6.11
CA GLU A 36 -6.20 -0.48 7.48
C GLU A 36 -5.55 0.91 7.55
N LEU A 37 -4.42 1.13 6.86
CA LEU A 37 -3.76 2.44 6.78
C LEU A 37 -4.61 3.47 6.03
N ALA A 38 -5.32 3.07 4.97
CA ALA A 38 -6.24 3.93 4.25
C ALA A 38 -7.45 4.31 5.13
N LYS A 39 -7.97 3.35 5.91
CA LYS A 39 -9.08 3.57 6.85
C LYS A 39 -8.74 4.63 7.90
N VAL A 40 -7.51 4.62 8.44
CA VAL A 40 -7.04 5.63 9.40
C VAL A 40 -6.48 6.90 8.74
N ARG A 41 -6.70 7.07 7.42
CA ARG A 41 -6.28 8.25 6.64
C ARG A 41 -4.79 8.56 6.70
N MET A 42 -3.93 7.55 6.87
CA MET A 42 -2.47 7.73 6.79
C MET A 42 -1.97 7.72 5.34
N ILE A 43 -2.70 7.05 4.45
CA ILE A 43 -2.38 6.94 3.03
C ILE A 43 -3.63 7.16 2.17
N ARG A 44 -3.43 7.47 0.90
CA ARG A 44 -4.46 7.39 -0.15
C ARG A 44 -4.11 6.26 -1.11
N VAL A 45 -5.14 5.55 -1.54
CA VAL A 45 -5.03 4.42 -2.48
C VAL A 45 -5.87 4.73 -3.71
N ASN A 46 -5.29 4.58 -4.90
CA ASN A 46 -5.95 4.78 -6.18
C ASN A 46 -5.84 3.52 -7.04
N GLN A 47 -6.95 3.08 -7.62
CA GLN A 47 -7.03 1.98 -8.58
C GLN A 47 -8.09 2.36 -9.63
N PRO A 48 -7.70 2.79 -10.84
CA PRO A 48 -8.64 3.30 -11.83
C PRO A 48 -9.62 2.24 -12.36
N ASP A 49 -9.15 0.99 -12.51
CA ASP A 49 -9.95 -0.10 -13.07
C ASP A 49 -9.84 -1.37 -12.23
N ALA A 50 -10.80 -2.28 -12.36
CA ALA A 50 -10.74 -3.57 -11.68
C ALA A 50 -9.45 -4.31 -12.03
N TYR A 51 -8.71 -4.75 -11.01
CA TYR A 51 -7.42 -5.45 -11.13
C TYR A 51 -6.28 -4.64 -11.78
N SER A 52 -6.46 -3.34 -12.02
CA SER A 52 -5.35 -2.48 -12.42
C SER A 52 -4.36 -2.30 -11.29
N GLU A 53 -3.22 -1.68 -11.59
CA GLU A 53 -2.22 -1.35 -10.59
C GLU A 53 -2.80 -0.46 -9.48
N ILE A 54 -2.39 -0.76 -8.25
CA ILE A 54 -2.79 -0.04 -7.05
C ILE A 54 -1.67 0.92 -6.71
N ARG A 55 -1.97 2.22 -6.74
CA ARG A 55 -1.02 3.29 -6.40
C ARG A 55 -1.32 3.85 -5.02
N ILE A 56 -0.29 4.00 -4.21
CA ILE A 56 -0.33 4.43 -2.82
C ILE A 56 0.41 5.76 -2.70
N THR A 57 -0.17 6.73 -2.02
CA THR A 57 0.45 8.02 -1.70
C THR A 57 0.24 8.34 -0.21
N LEU A 58 1.08 9.21 0.36
CA LEU A 58 0.83 9.69 1.72
C LEU A 58 -0.44 10.55 1.73
N ALA A 59 -1.22 10.43 2.78
CA ALA A 59 -2.26 11.43 3.02
C ALA A 59 -1.58 12.74 3.46
N GLU A 60 -1.97 13.85 2.84
CA GLU A 60 -1.64 15.19 3.34
C GLU A 60 -2.08 15.27 4.82
N MET A 61 -1.13 15.44 5.74
CA MET A 61 -1.46 15.80 7.12
C MET A 61 -1.98 17.23 7.08
N THR A 62 -3.30 17.40 7.05
CA THR A 62 -3.91 18.67 7.43
C THR A 62 -3.60 18.88 8.91
N ALA A 63 -2.68 19.81 9.18
CA ALA A 63 -2.36 20.30 10.52
C ALA A 63 -3.59 20.94 11.20
#